data_AF-A0AAJ3LN14-F1
#
_entry.id   AF-A0AAJ3LN14-F1
#
_cell.length_a   1.000
_cell.length_b   1.000
_cell.length_c   1.000
_cell.angle_alpha   90.00
_cell.angle_beta   90.00
_cell.angle_gamma   90.00
#
_symmetry.space_group_name_H-M   'P 1'
#
loop_
_entity.id
_entity.type
_entity.pdbx_description
1 polymer ?
#
loop_
_entity_poly.entity_id
_entity_poly.type
_entity_poly.pdbx_seq_one_letter_code
_entity_poly.pdbx_strand_id
1 'polypeptide(L)' 'MRKNEYTFSYRFKGRTWSLSIWADSPEEAREKLGAAANARYDGQIMQRIYVPVKAAWFRQFREWWE' A
#
# COMPACT_ATOMS: atom_id res chain seq x y z
N MET A 1 -0.43 -14.01 -18.56
CA MET A 1 -0.52 -12.66 -19.16
C MET A 1 -0.02 -11.65 -18.12
N ARG A 2 0.68 -10.58 -18.53
CA ARG A 2 1.18 -9.55 -17.63
C ARG A 2 0.02 -8.62 -17.28
N LYS A 3 -0.40 -8.59 -16.02
CA LYS A 3 -1.44 -7.66 -15.54
C LYS A 3 -0.89 -6.25 -15.54
N ASN A 4 -1.77 -5.28 -15.76
CA ASN A 4 -1.48 -3.86 -15.61
C ASN A 4 -1.95 -3.38 -14.23
N GLU A 5 -1.29 -2.37 -13.71
CA GLU A 5 -1.68 -1.70 -12.46
C GLU A 5 -2.49 -0.45 -12.78
N TYR A 6 -3.73 -0.40 -12.31
CA TYR A 6 -4.64 0.72 -12.52
C TYR A 6 -4.81 1.49 -11.20
N THR A 7 -4.68 2.81 -11.25
CA THR A 7 -4.79 3.67 -10.06
C THR A 7 -6.09 4.45 -10.06
N PHE A 8 -6.76 4.49 -8.91
CA PHE A 8 -8.01 5.18 -8.67
C PHE A 8 -7.82 6.25 -7.60
N SER A 9 -8.23 7.47 -7.91
CA SER A 9 -8.24 8.58 -6.95
C SER A 9 -9.62 8.75 -6.34
N TYR A 10 -9.71 8.90 -5.02
CA TYR A 10 -10.98 9.07 -4.30
C TYR A 10 -10.83 10.05 -3.14
N ARG A 11 -11.95 10.61 -2.66
CA ARG A 11 -11.96 11.51 -1.50
C ARG A 11 -12.43 10.77 -0.25
N PHE A 12 -11.70 10.95 0.84
CA PHE A 12 -12.07 10.45 2.16
C PHE A 12 -11.61 11.43 3.25
N LYS A 13 -12.55 11.85 4.11
CA LYS A 13 -12.32 12.82 5.20
C LYS A 13 -11.60 14.09 4.75
N GLY A 14 -12.05 14.68 3.63
CA GLY A 14 -11.50 15.93 3.09
C GLY A 14 -10.13 15.82 2.44
N ARG A 15 -9.56 14.61 2.33
CA ARG A 15 -8.28 14.35 1.66
C ARG A 15 -8.48 13.50 0.42
N THR A 16 -7.59 13.66 -0.55
CA THR A 16 -7.51 12.79 -1.73
C THR A 16 -6.59 11.62 -1.43
N TRP A 17 -7.06 10.42 -1.71
CA TRP A 17 -6.33 9.18 -1.57
C TRP A 17 -6.24 8.50 -2.93
N SER A 18 -5.27 7.61 -3.08
CA SER A 18 -5.15 6.73 -4.24
C SER A 18 -5.10 5.27 -3.79
N LEU A 19 -5.67 4.40 -4.61
CA LEU A 19 -5.57 2.94 -4.48
C LEU A 19 -5.25 2.36 -5.85
N SER A 20 -4.40 1.35 -5.88
CA SER A 20 -4.00 0.66 -7.11
C SER A 20 -4.50 -0.78 -7.10
N ILE A 21 -5.00 -1.24 -8.25
CA ILE A 21 -5.55 -2.60 -8.46
C ILE A 21 -4.93 -3.19 -9.72
N TRP A 22 -4.50 -4.45 -9.63
CA TRP A 22 -3.98 -5.21 -10.75
C TRP A 22 -5.11 -5.90 -11.53
N ALA A 23 -5.17 -5.64 -12.84
CA ALA A 23 -6.17 -6.19 -13.74
C ALA A 23 -5.64 -6.37 -15.16
N ASP A 24 -6.34 -7.15 -15.96
CA ASP A 24 -6.07 -7.37 -17.38
C ASP A 24 -6.68 -6.25 -18.25
N SER A 25 -7.71 -5.55 -17.76
CA SER A 25 -8.29 -4.37 -18.42
C SER A 25 -8.77 -3.28 -17.45
N PRO A 26 -8.98 -2.03 -17.93
CA PRO A 26 -9.58 -0.96 -17.11
C PRO A 26 -10.99 -1.30 -16.61
N GLU A 27 -11.77 -2.04 -17.39
CA GLU A 27 -13.13 -2.47 -17.05
C GLU A 27 -13.09 -3.45 -15.86
N GLU A 28 -12.24 -4.48 -15.93
CA GLU A 28 -12.05 -5.44 -14.85
C GLU A 28 -11.51 -4.74 -13.58
N ALA A 29 -10.65 -3.72 -13.73
CA ALA A 29 -10.18 -2.92 -12.60
C ALA A 29 -11.32 -2.18 -11.88
N ARG A 30 -12.29 -1.63 -12.63
CA ARG A 30 -13.48 -0.96 -12.07
C ARG A 30 -14.41 -1.95 -11.38
N GLU A 31 -14.63 -3.13 -11.98
CA GLU A 31 -15.43 -4.20 -11.37
C GLU A 31 -14.81 -4.67 -10.04
N LYS A 32 -13.49 -4.89 -10.02
CA LYS A 32 -12.75 -5.22 -8.79
C LYS A 32 -12.84 -4.13 -7.73
N LEU A 33 -12.75 -2.85 -8.10
CA LEU A 33 -12.92 -1.74 -7.16
C LEU A 33 -14.33 -1.76 -6.54
N GLY A 34 -15.36 -2.03 -7.34
CA GLY A 34 -16.74 -2.17 -6.86
C GLY A 34 -16.90 -3.35 -5.89
N ALA A 35 -16.29 -4.50 -6.20
CA ALA A 35 -16.29 -5.65 -5.30
C ALA A 35 -15.56 -5.36 -3.98
N ALA A 36 -14.42 -4.65 -4.05
CA ALA A 36 -13.61 -4.27 -2.88
C ALA A 36 -14.38 -3.36 -1.90
N ALA A 37 -15.34 -2.57 -2.37
CA ALA A 37 -16.17 -1.73 -1.51
C ALA A 37 -17.02 -2.54 -0.50
N ASN A 38 -17.31 -3.81 -0.81
CA ASN A 38 -18.06 -4.73 0.05
C ASN A 38 -17.16 -5.78 0.73
N ALA A 39 -15.83 -5.65 0.60
CA ALA A 39 -14.90 -6.61 1.17
C ALA A 39 -14.96 -6.60 2.70
N ARG A 40 -14.69 -7.77 3.30
CA ARG A 40 -14.52 -7.90 4.75
C ARG A 40 -13.10 -7.48 5.13
N TYR A 41 -12.97 -6.97 6.35
CA TYR A 41 -11.66 -6.66 6.90
C TYR A 41 -11.00 -7.95 7.43
N ASP A 42 -10.02 -8.47 6.68
CA ASP A 42 -9.31 -9.71 7.02
C ASP A 42 -8.11 -9.50 7.96
N GLY A 43 -7.82 -8.25 8.33
CA GLY A 43 -6.74 -7.87 9.23
C GLY A 43 -5.69 -6.96 8.60
N GLN A 44 -4.67 -6.61 9.40
CA GLN A 44 -3.58 -5.74 8.97
C GLN A 44 -2.46 -6.58 8.36
N ILE A 45 -2.15 -6.35 7.08
CA ILE A 45 -1.09 -7.10 6.37
C ILE A 45 0.28 -6.43 6.53
N MET A 46 0.33 -5.10 6.63
CA MET A 46 1.56 -4.33 6.67
C MET A 46 1.39 -3.08 7.51
N GLN A 47 2.43 -2.73 8.28
CA GLN A 47 2.52 -1.47 8.99
C GLN A 47 3.79 -0.73 8.55
N ARG A 48 3.63 0.48 8.01
CA ARG A 48 4.77 1.38 7.80
C ARG A 48 5.06 2.09 9.12
N ILE A 49 6.19 1.74 9.73
CA ILE A 49 6.74 2.46 10.87
C ILE A 49 7.77 3.48 10.39
N TYR A 50 7.71 4.69 10.95
CA TYR A 50 8.76 5.68 10.72
C TYR A 50 9.96 5.32 11.58
N VAL A 51 11.09 5.00 10.94
CA VAL A 51 12.36 4.80 11.63
C VAL A 51 13.18 6.08 11.49
N PRO A 52 13.39 6.86 12.57
CA PRO A 52 14.25 8.03 12.51
C PRO A 52 15.68 7.59 12.20
N VAL A 53 16.30 8.24 11.20
CA VAL A 53 17.61 7.91 10.62
C VAL A 53 18.72 7.70 11.67
N LYS A 54 18.67 8.43 12.79
CA LYS A 54 19.65 8.31 13.89
C LYS A 54 19.66 6.92 14.55
N ALA A 55 18.53 6.23 14.63
CA ALA A 55 18.45 4.90 15.24
C ALA A 55 19.01 3.81 14.32
N ALA A 56 18.90 3.98 12.99
CA ALA A 56 19.45 3.03 12.01
C ALA A 56 20.98 3.06 11.98
N TRP A 57 21.58 4.26 12.04
CA TRP A 57 23.04 4.44 12.14
C TRP A 57 23.62 3.84 13.43
N PHE A 58 22.96 4.03 14.57
CA PHE A 58 23.41 3.49 15.85
C PHE A 58 23.42 1.95 15.87
N ARG A 59 22.48 1.31 15.18
CA ARG A 59 22.43 -0.15 15.06
C ARG A 59 23.61 -0.70 14.26
N GLN A 60 23.91 -0.08 13.11
CA GLN A 60 25.01 -0.49 12.25
C GLN A 60 26.38 -0.26 12.88
N PHE A 61 26.55 0.80 13.67
CA PHE A 61 27.81 1.10 14.35
C PHE A 61 28.11 0.13 15.50
N ARG A 62 27.06 -0.35 16.20
CA ARG A 62 27.21 -1.33 17.30
C ARG A 62 27.64 -2.72 16.80
N GLU A 63 27.13 -3.16 15.64
CA GLU A 63 27.50 -4.46 15.04
C GLU A 63 28.96 -4.49 14.52
N TRP A 64 29.62 -3.33 14.40
CA TRP A 64 31.02 -3.23 13.96
C TRP A 64 32.03 -3.22 15.11
N TRP A 65 31.57 -3.09 16.36
CA TRP A 65 32.40 -2.93 17.56
C TRP A 65 32.32 -4.12 18.54
N GLU A 66 31.52 -5.15 18.21
CA GLU A 66 31.56 -6.51 18.80
C GLU A 66 32.25 -7.47 17.82
#